data_AF-E0STC8-F1
#
_entry.id   AF-E0STC8-F1
#
_cell.length_a   1.000
_cell.length_b   1.000
_cell.length_c   1.000
_cell.angle_alpha   90.00
_cell.angle_beta   90.00
_cell.angle_gamma   90.00
#
_symmetry.space_group_name_H-M   'P 1'
#
loop_
_entity.id
_entity.type
_entity.pdbx_description
1 polymer ?
#
loop_
_entity_poly.entity_id
_entity_poly.type
_entity_poly.pdbx_seq_one_letter_code
_entity_poly.pdbx_strand_id
1 'polypeptide(L)'
;MRIKNVKIILPPNAELLKWGDLDEALAQPLKRSDIALVIKCNKYVINIVIEDTGVPEPKDIQKLEASYNKLVEEEFFQSTKAIKMLLLHHRGGVHWTLKKLASRPNVEVLRCNEDIDLNTLLMRRGLKCQ
;
A
#
# COMPACT_ATOMS: atom_id res chain seq x y z
N MET A 1 7.31 10.02 6.25
CA MET A 1 7.46 8.55 6.23
C MET A 1 8.19 8.15 4.95
N ARG A 2 9.05 7.12 4.97
CA ARG A 2 9.84 6.70 3.80
C ARG A 2 9.92 5.18 3.68
N ILE A 3 9.93 4.69 2.44
CA ILE A 3 10.32 3.32 2.07
C ILE A 3 11.67 3.40 1.36
N LYS A 4 12.76 2.95 2.01
CA LYS A 4 14.14 3.18 1.50
C LYS A 4 14.35 4.66 1.16
N ASN A 5 14.46 4.96 -0.14
CA ASN A 5 14.69 6.31 -0.67
C ASN A 5 13.38 7.02 -1.10
N VAL A 6 12.24 6.33 -1.07
CA VAL A 6 10.96 6.85 -1.55
C VAL A 6 10.18 7.48 -0.42
N LYS A 7 9.72 8.72 -0.63
CA LYS A 7 8.91 9.44 0.35
C LYS A 7 7.44 9.09 0.14
N ILE A 8 6.74 8.79 1.24
CA ILE A 8 5.29 8.70 1.24
C ILE A 8 4.76 10.06 1.66
N ILE A 9 3.99 10.69 0.77
CA ILE A 9 3.33 11.97 1.00
C ILE A 9 1.89 11.66 1.41
N LEU A 10 1.55 11.99 2.65
CA LEU A 10 0.18 11.85 3.16
C LEU A 10 -0.72 12.97 2.59
N PRO A 11 -2.03 12.73 2.43
CA PRO A 11 -2.97 13.80 2.13
C PRO A 11 -2.96 14.87 3.22
N PRO A 12 -3.11 16.16 2.88
CA PRO A 12 -2.92 17.27 3.82
C PRO A 12 -3.85 17.26 5.04
N ASN A 13 -5.01 16.62 4.93
CA ASN A 13 -6.02 16.51 5.99
C ASN A 13 -6.19 15.06 6.50
N ALA A 14 -5.27 14.17 6.14
CA ALA A 14 -5.34 12.79 6.62
C ALA A 14 -4.80 12.70 8.05
N GLU A 15 -5.53 12.00 8.91
CA GLU A 15 -5.05 11.60 10.22
C GLU A 15 -4.33 10.25 10.09
N LEU A 16 -3.05 10.18 10.48
CA LEU A 16 -2.29 8.93 10.50
C LEU A 16 -2.62 8.17 11.80
N LEU A 17 -3.40 7.10 11.69
CA LEU A 17 -3.84 6.29 12.84
C LEU A 17 -2.77 5.28 13.26
N LYS A 18 -2.14 4.62 12.28
CA LYS A 18 -1.11 3.59 12.53
C LYS A 18 -0.12 3.54 11.37
N TRP A 19 1.14 3.23 11.64
CA TRP A 19 2.12 2.89 10.61
C TRP A 19 3.20 1.97 11.20
N GLY A 20 3.86 1.20 10.34
CA GLY A 20 4.96 0.33 10.73
C GLY A 20 5.60 -0.37 9.53
N ASP A 21 6.74 -0.99 9.79
CA ASP A 21 7.37 -1.92 8.85
C ASP A 21 6.50 -3.20 8.76
N LEU A 22 6.26 -3.67 7.53
CA LEU A 22 5.41 -4.83 7.28
C LEU A 22 6.04 -6.13 7.81
N ASP A 23 7.36 -6.29 7.69
CA ASP A 23 8.06 -7.48 8.16
C ASP A 23 8.01 -7.53 9.70
N GLU A 24 8.16 -6.38 10.37
CA GLU A 24 7.99 -6.27 11.83
C GLU A 24 6.55 -6.58 12.26
N ALA A 25 5.55 -6.00 11.58
CA ALA A 25 4.14 -6.21 11.89
C ALA A 25 3.68 -7.66 11.66
N LEU A 26 4.40 -8.42 10.81
CA LEU A 26 4.11 -9.82 10.50
C LEU A 26 5.08 -10.81 11.15
N ALA A 27 6.01 -10.34 12.00
CA ALA A 27 7.07 -11.14 12.61
C ALA A 27 7.87 -12.01 11.60
N GLN A 28 8.09 -11.49 10.38
CA GLN A 28 8.80 -12.18 9.31
C GLN A 28 10.29 -11.80 9.29
N PRO A 29 11.20 -12.69 8.83
CA PRO A 29 12.61 -12.37 8.71
C PRO A 29 12.80 -11.20 7.74
N LEU A 30 13.24 -10.06 8.29
CA LEU A 30 13.54 -8.78 7.63
C LEU A 30 14.18 -9.01 6.26
N LYS A 31 13.41 -8.84 5.19
CA LYS A 31 13.97 -8.97 3.84
C LYS A 31 13.60 -7.86 2.88
N ARG A 32 12.61 -7.02 3.13
CA ARG A 32 12.29 -5.90 2.22
C ARG A 32 11.78 -4.70 3.00
N SER A 33 11.84 -3.54 2.35
CA SER A 33 11.32 -2.31 2.94
C SER A 33 9.87 -2.18 2.52
N ASP A 34 9.01 -2.81 3.29
CA ASP A 34 7.59 -2.88 3.04
C ASP A 34 6.88 -2.13 4.18
N ILE A 35 5.82 -1.38 3.89
CA ILE A 35 5.14 -0.55 4.89
C ILE A 35 3.65 -0.88 4.96
N ALA A 36 3.15 -0.95 6.18
CA ALA A 36 1.73 -0.95 6.49
C ALA A 36 1.34 0.37 7.15
N LEU A 37 0.24 0.97 6.71
CA LEU A 37 -0.26 2.22 7.29
C LEU A 37 -1.79 2.26 7.29
N VAL A 38 -2.34 2.87 8.33
CA VAL A 38 -3.76 3.13 8.51
C VAL A 38 -3.94 4.64 8.59
N ILE A 39 -4.67 5.19 7.63
CA ILE A 39 -5.00 6.61 7.60
C ILE A 39 -6.51 6.79 7.68
N LYS A 40 -6.94 7.91 8.27
CA LYS A 40 -8.32 8.35 8.25
C LYS A 40 -8.44 9.61 7.42
N CYS A 41 -9.33 9.56 6.44
CA CYS A 41 -9.66 10.65 5.54
C CYS A 41 -11.16 10.88 5.60
N ASN A 42 -11.58 11.98 6.23
CA ASN A 42 -12.99 12.28 6.47
C ASN A 42 -13.69 11.10 7.19
N LYS A 43 -14.70 10.50 6.54
CA LYS A 43 -15.45 9.35 7.04
C LYS A 43 -14.81 8.00 6.72
N TYR A 44 -13.71 7.98 5.97
CA TYR A 44 -13.06 6.76 5.52
C TYR A 44 -11.86 6.44 6.39
N VAL A 45 -11.75 5.19 6.82
CA VAL A 45 -10.49 4.60 7.28
C VAL A 45 -9.91 3.81 6.11
N ILE A 46 -8.61 3.90 5.89
CA ILE A 46 -7.95 3.30 4.73
C ILE A 46 -6.72 2.53 5.23
N ASN A 47 -6.75 1.23 5.01
CA ASN A 47 -5.63 0.33 5.24
C ASN A 47 -4.79 0.26 3.96
N ILE A 48 -3.53 0.63 4.05
CA ILE A 48 -2.63 0.71 2.92
C ILE A 48 -1.42 -0.19 3.18
N VAL A 49 -1.16 -1.13 2.26
CA VAL A 49 0.06 -1.94 2.24
C VAL A 49 0.89 -1.54 1.04
N ILE A 50 2.19 -1.36 1.25
CA ILE A 50 3.15 -1.02 0.21
C ILE A 50 4.28 -2.04 0.23
N GLU A 51 4.46 -2.79 -0.85
CA GLU A 51 5.58 -3.72 -1.00
C GLU A 51 6.55 -3.27 -2.10
N ASP A 52 7.84 -3.25 -1.82
CA ASP A 52 8.90 -2.94 -2.78
C ASP A 52 9.38 -4.22 -3.48
N THR A 53 8.88 -4.45 -4.71
CA THR A 53 9.04 -5.72 -5.43
C THR A 53 10.10 -5.69 -6.53
N GLY A 54 10.62 -4.51 -6.89
CA GLY A 54 11.67 -4.38 -7.91
C GLY A 54 11.16 -4.60 -9.33
N VAL A 55 10.87 -5.84 -9.73
CA VAL A 55 10.16 -6.18 -10.98
C VAL A 55 8.91 -6.95 -10.57
N PRO A 56 7.71 -6.37 -10.72
CA PRO A 56 6.50 -7.05 -10.27
C PRO A 56 6.24 -8.31 -11.10
N GLU A 57 5.72 -9.35 -10.45
CA GLU A 57 5.23 -10.59 -11.03
C GLU A 57 3.80 -10.88 -10.53
N PRO A 58 2.99 -11.69 -11.23
CA PRO A 58 1.63 -12.03 -10.78
C PRO A 58 1.57 -12.61 -9.36
N LYS A 59 2.61 -13.35 -8.95
CA LYS A 59 2.74 -13.91 -7.59
C LYS A 59 2.85 -12.82 -6.51
N ASP A 60 3.37 -11.65 -6.85
CA ASP A 60 3.52 -10.55 -5.90
C ASP A 60 2.16 -9.93 -5.53
N ILE A 61 1.17 -9.98 -6.44
CA ILE A 61 -0.20 -9.58 -6.13
C ILE A 61 -0.79 -10.52 -5.08
N GLN A 62 -0.61 -11.83 -5.25
CA GLN A 62 -1.09 -12.83 -4.29
C GLN A 62 -0.38 -12.69 -2.94
N LYS A 63 0.94 -12.45 -2.94
CA LYS A 63 1.72 -12.17 -1.74
C LYS A 63 1.18 -10.93 -1.01
N LEU A 64 0.98 -9.83 -1.73
CA LEU A 64 0.47 -8.58 -1.18
C LEU A 64 -0.95 -8.72 -0.59
N GLU A 65 -1.81 -9.51 -1.22
CA GLU A 65 -3.13 -9.85 -0.67
C GLU A 65 -3.02 -10.70 0.60
N ALA A 66 -2.11 -11.67 0.63
CA ALA A 66 -1.85 -12.50 1.81
C ALA A 66 -1.29 -11.66 2.97
N SER A 67 -0.33 -10.76 2.70
CA SER A 67 0.22 -9.82 3.67
C SER A 67 -0.88 -8.97 4.30
N TYR A 68 -1.80 -8.44 3.48
CA TYR A 68 -2.95 -7.68 3.98
C TYR A 68 -3.84 -8.51 4.91
N ASN A 69 -4.19 -9.74 4.51
CA ASN A 69 -5.08 -10.58 5.31
C ASN A 69 -4.46 -10.91 6.67
N LYS A 70 -3.16 -11.23 6.70
CA LYS A 70 -2.44 -11.43 7.96
C LYS A 70 -2.45 -10.18 8.83
N LEU A 71 -2.25 -8.99 8.27
CA LEU A 71 -2.34 -7.75 9.07
C LEU A 71 -3.73 -7.48 9.64
N VAL A 72 -4.78 -8.01 9.01
CA VAL A 72 -6.14 -7.97 9.58
C VAL A 72 -6.28 -9.01 10.70
N GLU A 73 -5.73 -10.21 10.53
CA GLU A 73 -5.72 -11.28 11.54
C GLU A 73 -4.96 -10.86 12.80
N GLU A 74 -3.81 -10.19 12.63
CA GLU A 74 -2.96 -9.65 13.71
C GLU A 74 -3.50 -8.31 14.29
N GLU A 75 -4.73 -7.92 13.93
CA GLU A 75 -5.40 -6.70 14.40
C GLU A 75 -4.59 -5.41 14.13
N PHE A 76 -3.64 -5.44 13.20
CA PHE A 76 -2.93 -4.25 12.76
C PHE A 76 -3.84 -3.36 11.90
N PHE A 77 -4.60 -4.00 11.01
CA PHE A 77 -5.58 -3.35 10.15
C PHE A 77 -7.00 -3.54 10.64
N GLN A 78 -7.84 -2.55 10.35
CA GLN A 78 -9.27 -2.65 10.64
C GLN A 78 -9.93 -3.58 9.61
N SER A 79 -10.59 -4.64 10.09
CA SER A 79 -11.25 -5.64 9.26
C SER A 79 -12.53 -5.13 8.59
N THR A 80 -13.25 -4.21 9.24
CA THR A 80 -14.57 -3.72 8.79
C THR A 80 -14.57 -2.23 8.54
N LYS A 81 -15.30 -1.79 7.50
CA LYS A 81 -15.49 -0.38 7.10
C LYS A 81 -14.23 0.37 6.63
N ALA A 82 -13.05 -0.26 6.68
CA ALA A 82 -11.82 0.29 6.13
C ALA A 82 -11.65 -0.08 4.65
N ILE A 83 -11.11 0.86 3.89
CA ILE A 83 -10.82 0.70 2.47
C ILE A 83 -9.45 0.07 2.31
N LYS A 84 -9.35 -0.98 1.51
CA LYS A 84 -8.09 -1.65 1.18
C LYS A 84 -7.40 -0.94 0.01
N MET A 85 -6.14 -0.56 0.21
CA MET A 85 -5.26 -0.11 -0.86
C MET A 85 -3.96 -0.88 -0.83
N LEU A 86 -3.65 -1.53 -1.95
CA LEU A 86 -2.46 -2.34 -2.10
C LEU A 86 -1.56 -1.67 -3.12
N LEU A 87 -0.30 -1.41 -2.77
CA LEU A 87 0.65 -0.71 -3.64
C LEU A 87 1.86 -1.61 -3.91
N LEU A 88 2.12 -1.92 -5.17
CA LEU A 88 3.34 -2.58 -5.62
C LEU A 88 4.31 -1.54 -6.16
N HIS A 89 5.43 -1.39 -5.48
CA HIS A 89 6.45 -0.40 -5.80
C HIS A 89 7.64 -1.06 -6.53
N HIS A 90 8.08 -0.51 -7.68
CA HIS A 90 9.01 -1.23 -8.57
C HIS A 90 10.07 -0.39 -9.31
N ARG A 91 11.29 -0.94 -9.50
CA ARG A 91 12.43 -0.31 -10.20
C ARG A 91 12.54 -0.69 -11.68
N GLY A 92 11.82 -1.72 -12.14
CA GLY A 92 11.92 -2.25 -13.51
C GLY A 92 10.76 -1.91 -14.42
N GLY A 93 10.67 -2.62 -15.55
CA GLY A 93 9.48 -2.57 -16.42
C GLY A 93 8.28 -3.25 -15.77
N VAL A 94 7.07 -2.79 -16.10
CA VAL A 94 5.83 -3.48 -15.71
C VAL A 94 5.35 -4.28 -16.92
N HIS A 95 5.25 -5.60 -16.77
CA HIS A 95 4.68 -6.43 -17.82
C HIS A 95 3.21 -6.02 -18.05
N TRP A 96 2.76 -5.97 -19.31
CA TRP A 96 1.42 -5.49 -19.66
C TRP A 96 0.29 -6.31 -19.00
N THR A 97 0.53 -7.61 -18.76
CA THR A 97 -0.39 -8.50 -18.02
C THR A 97 -0.54 -8.08 -16.56
N LEU A 98 0.51 -7.53 -15.96
CA LEU A 98 0.50 -7.03 -14.59
C LEU A 98 -0.28 -5.74 -14.46
N LYS A 99 -0.23 -4.85 -15.46
CA LYS A 99 -1.14 -3.70 -15.51
C LYS A 99 -2.60 -4.14 -15.56
N LYS A 100 -2.93 -5.23 -16.28
CA LYS A 100 -4.29 -5.81 -16.34
C LYS A 100 -4.71 -6.55 -15.06
N LEU A 101 -3.77 -7.16 -14.34
CA LEU A 101 -4.07 -7.84 -13.07
C LEU A 101 -4.17 -6.85 -11.91
N ALA A 102 -3.34 -5.81 -11.93
CA ALA A 102 -3.42 -4.68 -11.03
C ALA A 102 -4.64 -3.80 -11.30
N SER A 103 -5.25 -3.81 -12.51
CA SER A 103 -6.47 -3.04 -12.77
C SER A 103 -7.72 -3.53 -12.03
N ARG A 104 -7.59 -4.52 -11.13
CA ARG A 104 -8.59 -4.75 -10.09
C ARG A 104 -8.59 -3.51 -9.16
N PRO A 105 -9.75 -3.01 -8.71
CA PRO A 105 -9.89 -1.68 -8.09
C PRO A 105 -9.06 -1.43 -6.80
N ASN A 106 -8.31 -2.41 -6.32
CA ASN A 106 -7.66 -2.41 -5.02
C ASN A 106 -6.13 -2.43 -5.09
N VAL A 107 -5.50 -2.68 -6.25
CA VAL A 107 -4.04 -2.75 -6.39
C VAL A 107 -3.53 -1.66 -7.32
N GLU A 108 -2.61 -0.81 -6.87
CA GLU A 108 -1.88 0.12 -7.73
C GLU A 108 -0.44 -0.36 -7.92
N VAL A 109 0.11 -0.15 -9.12
CA VAL A 109 1.53 -0.42 -9.40
C VAL A 109 2.23 0.92 -9.61
N LEU A 110 3.21 1.22 -8.77
CA LEU A 110 3.90 2.51 -8.67
C LEU A 110 5.40 2.37 -9.00
N ARG A 111 5.97 3.34 -9.70
CA ARG A 111 7.37 3.31 -10.13
C ARG A 111 8.30 3.92 -9.08
N CYS A 112 9.45 3.28 -8.84
CA CYS A 112 10.39 3.57 -7.75
C CYS A 112 11.10 4.92 -7.72
N ASN A 113 10.98 5.69 -8.77
CA ASN A 113 11.66 6.98 -8.88
C ASN A 113 10.72 8.13 -8.52
N GLU A 114 9.48 7.83 -8.16
CA GLU A 114 8.45 8.80 -7.81
C GLU A 114 8.12 8.68 -6.32
N ASP A 115 7.91 9.82 -5.68
CA ASP A 115 7.31 9.85 -4.35
C ASP A 115 5.90 9.26 -4.42
N ILE A 116 5.52 8.51 -3.37
CA ILE A 116 4.18 7.96 -3.27
C ILE A 116 3.26 9.05 -2.74
N ASP A 117 2.62 9.77 -3.66
CA ASP A 117 1.57 10.75 -3.34
C ASP A 117 0.22 10.05 -3.11
N LEU A 118 -0.07 9.75 -1.84
CA LEU A 118 -1.34 9.15 -1.46
C LEU A 118 -2.52 10.08 -1.75
N ASN A 119 -2.35 11.40 -1.74
CA ASN A 119 -3.45 12.32 -2.06
C ASN A 119 -3.93 12.10 -3.50
N THR A 120 -3.00 12.07 -4.46
CA THR A 120 -3.33 11.81 -5.87
C THR A 120 -3.97 10.43 -6.07
N LEU A 121 -3.46 9.39 -5.40
CA LEU A 121 -4.02 8.03 -5.48
C LEU A 121 -5.43 7.94 -4.92
N LEU A 122 -5.68 8.55 -3.77
CA LEU A 122 -7.00 8.58 -3.14
C LEU A 122 -8.01 9.40 -3.97
N MET A 123 -7.59 10.54 -4.54
CA MET A 123 -8.45 11.32 -5.43
C MET A 123 -8.89 10.53 -6.66
N ARG A 124 -8.00 9.75 -7.28
CA ARG A 124 -8.34 8.87 -8.42
C ARG A 124 -9.39 7.82 -8.07
N ARG A 125 -9.46 7.42 -6.80
CA ARG A 125 -10.46 6.49 -6.26
C ARG A 125 -11.71 7.18 -5.69
N GLY A 126 -11.80 8.51 -5.77
CA GLY A 126 -12.91 9.28 -5.19
C GLY A 126 -12.88 9.40 -3.66
N LEU A 127 -11.75 9.08 -3.02
CA LEU A 127 -11.57 9.02 -1.56
C LEU A 127 -10.92 10.30 -1.02
N LYS A 128 -11.52 11.45 -1.32
CA LYS A 128 -10.95 12.76 -0.95
C LYS A 128 -10.92 12.94 0.57
N CYS A 129 -9.83 13.52 1.06
CA CYS A 129 -9.68 13.96 2.46
C CYS A 129 -10.02 15.47 2.62
N GLN A 130 -10.61 16.09 1.59
CA GLN A 130 -11.05 17.49 1.58
C GLN A 130 -12.46 17.65 2.14
#